data_AF-A0A2T4L4T7-F1
#
_entry.id   AF-A0A2T4L4T7-F1
#
_cell.length_a   1.000
_cell.length_b   1.000
_cell.length_c   1.000
_cell.angle_alpha   90.00
_cell.angle_beta   90.00
_cell.angle_gamma   90.00
#
_symmetry.space_group_name_H-M   'P 1'
#
loop_
_entity.id
_entity.type
_entity.pdbx_description
1 polymer ?
#
loop_
_entity_poly.entity_id
_entity_poly.type
_entity_poly.pdbx_seq_one_letter_code
_entity_poly.pdbx_strand_id
1 'polypeptide(L)'
;MYNNHFIRSQRKVKKKRSWISLIIQFIVLILIGITCYSMYKQPIFNLVFADQPVNYEQIKTLQDTVTQIGALNINLSQLANFEDITNRLVLIFNVYFMLVILSMIIAIITIIFNRTLLKILNFIVITILLVMSLYFSYAIQMIGQRIADKLQSYALNINANQIIVEADAIHNALILLVSSLALLIISLFFRNRYPRLR
;
A
#
# COMPACT_ATOMS: atom_id res chain seq x y z
N MET A 1 15.86 68.25 -18.52
CA MET A 1 15.18 66.98 -18.83
C MET A 1 16.23 65.93 -19.15
N TYR A 2 16.48 64.98 -18.26
CA TYR A 2 17.28 63.79 -18.56
C TYR A 2 16.60 62.59 -17.89
N ASN A 3 16.13 61.66 -18.72
CA ASN A 3 15.21 60.59 -18.34
C ASN A 3 16.01 59.39 -17.80
N ASN A 4 15.96 59.17 -16.48
CA ASN A 4 16.58 57.99 -15.85
C ASN A 4 15.69 56.75 -16.06
N HIS A 5 15.86 56.06 -17.19
CA HIS A 5 15.35 54.70 -17.35
C HIS A 5 16.29 53.71 -16.66
N PHE A 6 16.11 53.50 -15.35
CA PHE A 6 16.66 52.33 -14.68
C PHE A 6 15.94 51.07 -15.20
N ILE A 7 16.57 50.35 -16.13
CA ILE A 7 16.19 48.97 -16.45
C ILE A 7 16.49 48.14 -15.19
N ARG A 8 15.46 47.94 -14.36
CA ARG A 8 15.52 47.07 -13.18
C ARG A 8 15.73 45.66 -13.69
N SER A 9 16.98 45.20 -13.76
CA SER A 9 17.29 43.82 -14.12
C SER A 9 16.51 42.89 -13.18
N GLN A 10 15.46 42.25 -13.70
CA GLN A 10 14.76 41.20 -12.97
C GLN A 10 15.66 39.97 -12.98
N ARG A 11 16.74 40.00 -12.18
CA ARG A 11 17.47 38.79 -11.85
C ARG A 11 16.48 37.88 -11.12
N LYS A 12 15.89 36.92 -11.83
CA LYS A 12 15.08 35.85 -11.23
C LYS A 12 15.95 35.18 -10.19
N VAL A 13 15.77 35.54 -8.92
CA VAL A 13 16.58 34.96 -7.85
C VAL A 13 16.25 33.46 -7.82
N LYS A 14 17.24 32.63 -8.11
CA LYS A 14 17.06 31.17 -8.16
C LYS A 14 16.48 30.71 -6.82
N LYS A 15 15.35 29.99 -6.86
CA LYS A 15 14.75 29.39 -5.66
C LYS A 15 15.79 28.50 -4.98
N LYS A 16 16.11 28.76 -3.71
CA LYS A 16 16.97 27.87 -2.94
C LYS A 16 16.21 26.57 -2.70
N ARG A 17 16.74 25.46 -3.21
CA ARG A 17 16.16 24.12 -3.00
C ARG A 17 16.22 23.77 -1.52
N SER A 18 15.09 23.36 -0.94
CA SER A 18 15.06 22.81 0.41
C SER A 18 15.61 21.38 0.40
N TRP A 19 16.82 21.19 0.90
CA TRP A 19 17.48 19.89 1.02
C TRP A 19 16.71 18.94 1.95
N ILE A 20 16.14 19.48 3.03
CA ILE A 20 15.32 18.74 4.00
C ILE A 20 14.13 18.07 3.31
N SER A 21 13.42 18.82 2.46
CA SER A 21 12.31 18.27 1.70
C SER A 21 12.73 17.15 0.73
N LEU A 22 13.97 17.19 0.24
CA LEU A 22 14.50 16.19 -0.69
C LEU A 22 14.80 14.89 0.05
N ILE A 23 15.46 14.98 1.20
CA ILE A 23 15.74 13.85 2.09
C ILE A 23 14.44 13.17 2.51
N ILE A 24 13.42 13.94 2.89
CA ILE A 24 12.12 13.37 3.27
C ILE A 24 11.50 12.56 2.12
N GLN A 25 11.56 13.06 0.88
CA GLN A 25 11.02 12.33 -0.28
C GLN A 25 11.80 11.05 -0.59
N PHE A 26 13.11 11.06 -0.35
CA PHE A 26 13.93 9.85 -0.46
C PHE A 26 13.55 8.80 0.59
N ILE A 27 13.30 9.22 1.84
CA ILE A 27 12.81 8.32 2.89
C ILE A 27 11.43 7.75 2.52
N VAL A 28 10.51 8.59 2.05
CA VAL A 28 9.17 8.15 1.59
C VAL A 28 9.30 7.11 0.47
N LEU A 29 10.21 7.30 -0.48
CA LEU A 29 10.46 6.32 -1.55
C LEU A 29 10.89 4.96 -0.99
N ILE A 30 11.79 4.93 0.00
CA ILE A 30 12.24 3.70 0.65
C ILE A 30 11.09 3.01 1.39
N LEU A 31 10.29 3.76 2.17
CA LEU A 31 9.16 3.21 2.91
C LEU A 31 8.12 2.57 1.99
N ILE A 32 7.81 3.21 0.86
CA ILE A 32 6.92 2.64 -0.16
C ILE A 32 7.52 1.36 -0.76
N GLY A 33 8.83 1.35 -1.04
CA GLY A 33 9.53 0.17 -1.54
C GLY A 33 9.45 -1.02 -0.57
N ILE A 34 9.68 -0.77 0.73
CA ILE A 34 9.55 -1.80 1.79
C ILE A 34 8.09 -2.28 1.87
N THR A 35 7.12 -1.37 1.77
CA THR A 35 5.69 -1.72 1.75
C THR A 35 5.35 -2.65 0.58
N CYS A 36 5.87 -2.37 -0.61
CA CYS A 36 5.71 -3.22 -1.80
C CYS A 36 6.27 -4.62 -1.53
N TYR A 37 7.51 -4.68 -1.07
CA TYR A 37 8.21 -5.93 -0.81
C TYR A 37 7.50 -6.78 0.26
N SER A 38 7.10 -6.14 1.36
CA SER A 38 6.35 -6.77 2.45
C SER A 38 5.06 -7.40 1.93
N MET A 39 4.21 -6.63 1.24
CA MET A 39 2.94 -7.16 0.70
C MET A 39 3.11 -8.24 -0.37
N TYR A 40 4.22 -8.24 -1.11
CA TYR A 40 4.47 -9.24 -2.15
C TYR A 40 5.07 -10.54 -1.61
N LYS A 41 5.95 -10.48 -0.60
CA LYS A 41 6.72 -11.65 -0.12
C LYS A 41 6.33 -12.15 1.26
N GLN A 42 5.92 -11.28 2.17
CA GLN A 42 5.55 -11.70 3.51
C GLN A 42 4.16 -12.36 3.50
N PRO A 43 3.90 -13.27 4.44
CA PRO A 43 2.57 -13.82 4.60
C PRO A 43 1.57 -12.70 4.88
N ILE A 44 0.46 -12.75 4.15
CA ILE A 44 -0.65 -11.81 4.26
C ILE A 44 -1.58 -12.29 5.38
N PHE A 45 -1.76 -13.60 5.49
CA PHE A 45 -2.45 -14.25 6.59
C PHE A 45 -1.91 -15.67 6.81
N ASN A 46 -2.17 -16.23 7.98
CA ASN A 46 -1.84 -17.61 8.32
C ASN A 46 -3.12 -18.44 8.46
N LEU A 47 -3.13 -19.62 7.86
CA LEU A 47 -4.18 -20.63 8.04
C LEU A 47 -3.84 -21.48 9.26
N VAL A 48 -4.52 -21.27 10.38
CA VAL A 48 -4.14 -21.87 11.67
C VAL A 48 -4.46 -23.38 11.74
N PHE A 49 -5.44 -23.93 11.01
CA PHE A 49 -5.64 -25.42 10.94
C PHE A 49 -4.51 -26.13 10.20
N ALA A 50 -3.86 -25.43 9.29
CA ALA A 50 -2.89 -26.00 8.36
C ALA A 50 -1.45 -25.64 8.73
N ASP A 51 -1.28 -24.70 9.66
CA ASP A 51 -0.01 -24.01 9.93
C ASP A 51 0.68 -23.55 8.63
N GLN A 52 -0.13 -23.08 7.67
CA GLN A 52 0.33 -22.66 6.35
C GLN A 52 0.25 -21.13 6.23
N PRO A 53 1.41 -20.43 6.22
CA PRO A 53 1.44 -19.03 5.86
C PRO A 53 1.02 -18.87 4.40
N VAL A 54 0.08 -17.95 4.14
CA VAL A 54 -0.41 -17.63 2.79
C VAL A 54 0.10 -16.25 2.38
N ASN A 55 1.00 -16.25 1.41
CA ASN A 55 1.49 -15.05 0.72
C ASN A 55 0.69 -14.76 -0.56
N TYR A 56 1.02 -13.67 -1.24
CA TYR A 56 0.30 -13.24 -2.45
C TYR A 56 0.24 -14.30 -3.56
N GLU A 57 1.33 -15.04 -3.80
CA GLU A 57 1.34 -16.09 -4.83
C GLU A 57 0.40 -17.25 -4.44
N GLN A 58 0.38 -17.61 -3.16
CA GLN A 58 -0.50 -18.67 -2.64
C GLN A 58 -1.98 -18.23 -2.62
N ILE A 59 -2.29 -16.92 -2.59
CA ILE A 59 -3.67 -16.43 -2.78
C ILE A 59 -4.20 -16.79 -4.17
N LYS A 60 -3.35 -16.90 -5.19
CA LYS A 60 -3.79 -17.28 -6.55
C LYS A 60 -4.21 -18.75 -6.61
N THR A 61 -3.62 -19.60 -5.78
CA THR A 61 -3.85 -21.05 -5.72
C THR A 61 -4.57 -21.45 -4.42
N LEU A 62 -5.24 -20.51 -3.77
CA LEU A 62 -5.87 -20.69 -2.45
C LEU A 62 -6.97 -21.76 -2.51
N GLN A 63 -7.68 -21.84 -3.63
CA GLN A 63 -8.68 -22.86 -3.90
C GLN A 63 -8.09 -24.28 -3.88
N ASP A 64 -6.95 -24.48 -4.56
CA ASP A 64 -6.24 -25.76 -4.57
C ASP A 64 -5.64 -26.08 -3.18
N THR A 65 -5.21 -25.04 -2.46
CA THR A 65 -4.60 -25.19 -1.15
C THR A 65 -5.64 -25.63 -0.10
N VAL A 66 -6.83 -25.01 -0.06
CA VAL A 66 -7.88 -25.37 0.92
C VAL A 66 -8.53 -26.71 0.59
N THR A 67 -8.66 -27.08 -0.70
CA THR A 67 -9.22 -28.38 -1.11
C THR A 67 -8.32 -29.56 -0.72
N GLN A 68 -7.00 -29.37 -0.65
CA GLN A 68 -6.04 -30.42 -0.29
C GLN A 68 -5.79 -30.56 1.23
N ILE A 69 -6.09 -29.52 2.01
CA ILE A 69 -5.74 -29.44 3.45
C ILE A 69 -6.74 -30.21 4.34
N GLY A 70 -7.96 -30.47 3.85
CA GLY A 70 -8.88 -31.35 4.56
C GLY A 70 -8.49 -32.82 4.35
N ALA A 71 -8.28 -33.57 5.44
CA ALA A 71 -8.41 -35.05 5.41
C ALA A 71 -9.82 -35.50 4.93
N LEU A 72 -10.72 -34.55 4.72
CA LEU A 72 -11.96 -34.65 3.98
C LEU A 72 -11.73 -33.96 2.63
N ASN A 73 -11.84 -34.72 1.54
CA ASN A 73 -11.78 -34.28 0.14
C ASN A 73 -12.95 -33.31 -0.16
N ILE A 74 -12.94 -32.14 0.48
CA ILE A 74 -13.97 -31.11 0.40
C ILE A 74 -13.69 -30.35 -0.88
N ASN A 75 -14.46 -30.67 -1.91
CA ASN A 75 -14.33 -30.06 -3.21
C ASN A 75 -14.94 -28.64 -3.17
N LEU A 76 -14.21 -27.65 -2.65
CA LEU A 76 -14.61 -26.24 -2.61
C LEU A 76 -14.84 -25.63 -4.02
N SER A 77 -14.44 -26.32 -5.09
CA SER A 77 -14.78 -25.96 -6.48
C SER A 77 -16.30 -25.93 -6.74
N GLN A 78 -17.10 -26.62 -5.92
CA GLN A 78 -18.57 -26.57 -6.01
C GLN A 78 -19.17 -25.34 -5.33
N LEU A 79 -18.35 -24.51 -4.69
CA LEU A 79 -18.81 -23.31 -4.00
C LEU A 79 -18.92 -22.14 -5.00
N ALA A 80 -20.12 -21.98 -5.56
CA ALA A 80 -20.48 -20.75 -6.25
C ALA A 80 -20.05 -19.55 -5.39
N ASN A 81 -19.26 -18.64 -5.96
CA ASN A 81 -18.70 -17.41 -5.37
C ASN A 81 -17.35 -17.49 -4.61
N PHE A 82 -16.73 -18.67 -4.38
CA PHE A 82 -15.40 -18.70 -3.72
C PHE A 82 -14.27 -18.33 -4.69
N GLU A 83 -14.33 -18.88 -5.90
CA GLU A 83 -13.46 -18.52 -7.01
C GLU A 83 -13.57 -17.03 -7.33
N ASP A 84 -14.80 -16.49 -7.39
CA ASP A 84 -15.03 -15.05 -7.61
C ASP A 84 -14.41 -14.16 -6.53
N ILE A 85 -14.43 -14.56 -5.26
CA ILE A 85 -13.84 -13.77 -4.17
C ILE A 85 -12.32 -13.81 -4.24
N THR A 86 -11.76 -14.98 -4.49
CA THR A 86 -10.30 -15.15 -4.61
C THR A 86 -9.79 -14.36 -5.81
N ASN A 87 -10.46 -14.47 -6.96
CA ASN A 87 -10.14 -13.70 -8.17
C ASN A 87 -10.27 -12.19 -7.93
N ARG A 88 -11.33 -11.75 -7.23
CA ARG A 88 -11.51 -10.34 -6.86
C ARG A 88 -10.40 -9.86 -5.91
N LEU A 89 -9.97 -10.69 -4.97
CA LEU A 89 -8.87 -10.36 -4.06
C LEU A 89 -7.54 -10.22 -4.83
N VAL A 90 -7.22 -11.16 -5.72
CA VAL A 90 -6.04 -11.10 -6.60
C VAL A 90 -6.07 -9.84 -7.46
N LEU A 91 -7.22 -9.49 -8.04
CA LEU A 91 -7.37 -8.27 -8.82
C LEU A 91 -7.06 -7.02 -7.98
N ILE A 92 -7.60 -6.93 -6.76
CA ILE A 92 -7.36 -5.78 -5.87
C ILE A 92 -5.87 -5.70 -5.47
N PHE A 93 -5.20 -6.82 -5.20
CA PHE A 93 -3.75 -6.86 -4.99
C PHE A 93 -2.96 -6.39 -6.22
N ASN A 94 -3.33 -6.81 -7.42
CA ASN A 94 -2.67 -6.34 -8.64
C ASN A 94 -2.81 -4.82 -8.83
N VAL A 95 -4.02 -4.27 -8.59
CA VAL A 95 -4.25 -2.82 -8.63
C VAL A 95 -3.42 -2.11 -7.55
N TYR A 96 -3.34 -2.68 -6.35
CA TYR A 96 -2.51 -2.16 -5.28
C TYR A 96 -1.03 -2.07 -5.69
N PHE A 97 -0.45 -3.14 -6.25
CA PHE A 97 0.94 -3.12 -6.72
C PHE A 97 1.18 -2.09 -7.83
N MET A 98 0.24 -1.94 -8.77
CA MET A 98 0.31 -0.90 -9.80
C MET A 98 0.33 0.51 -9.19
N LEU A 99 -0.50 0.76 -8.19
CA LEU A 99 -0.53 2.05 -7.48
C LEU A 99 0.74 2.30 -6.67
N VAL A 100 1.34 1.26 -6.07
CA VAL A 100 2.64 1.37 -5.38
C VAL A 100 3.74 1.78 -6.36
N ILE A 101 3.81 1.14 -7.52
CA ILE A 101 4.77 1.49 -8.58
C ILE A 101 4.54 2.93 -9.06
N LEU A 102 3.28 3.32 -9.29
CA LEU A 102 2.93 4.68 -9.66
C LEU A 102 3.39 5.69 -8.60
N SER A 103 3.19 5.39 -7.31
CA SER A 103 3.64 6.21 -6.19
C SER A 103 5.17 6.35 -6.16
N MET A 104 5.91 5.27 -6.41
CA MET A 104 7.37 5.31 -6.51
C MET A 104 7.84 6.21 -7.66
N ILE A 105 7.22 6.10 -8.83
CA ILE A 105 7.52 6.96 -9.98
C ILE A 105 7.28 8.44 -9.63
N ILE A 106 6.13 8.75 -9.03
CA ILE A 106 5.82 10.13 -8.60
C ILE A 106 6.86 10.62 -7.58
N ALA A 107 7.26 9.79 -6.61
CA ALA A 107 8.29 10.14 -5.64
C ALA A 107 9.65 10.45 -6.31
N ILE A 108 10.08 9.65 -7.28
CA ILE A 108 11.32 9.89 -8.06
C ILE A 108 11.23 11.21 -8.83
N ILE A 109 10.13 11.46 -9.53
CA ILE A 109 9.91 12.74 -10.25
C ILE A 109 9.88 13.91 -9.24
N THR A 110 9.32 13.69 -8.05
CA THR A 110 9.29 14.69 -6.97
C THR A 110 10.69 15.00 -6.44
N ILE A 111 11.59 14.03 -6.35
CA ILE A 111 12.99 14.22 -5.97
C ILE A 111 13.69 15.15 -6.98
N ILE A 112 13.47 14.94 -8.29
CA ILE A 112 14.10 15.72 -9.37
C ILE A 112 13.58 17.17 -9.39
N PHE A 113 12.25 17.34 -9.37
CA PHE A 113 11.60 18.64 -9.61
C PHE A 113 11.18 19.40 -8.34
N ASN A 114 11.02 18.70 -7.21
CA ASN A 114 10.53 19.22 -5.92
C ASN A 114 9.30 20.15 -6.04
N ARG A 115 8.34 19.79 -6.90
CA ARG A 115 7.09 20.54 -7.07
C ARG A 115 6.06 20.08 -6.03
N THR A 116 5.42 21.05 -5.36
CA THR A 116 4.36 20.78 -4.38
C THR A 116 3.20 19.97 -4.96
N LEU A 117 2.84 20.21 -6.22
CA LEU A 117 1.76 19.47 -6.90
C LEU A 117 2.07 17.96 -6.95
N LEU A 118 3.33 17.58 -7.21
CA LEU A 118 3.72 16.16 -7.23
C LEU A 118 3.66 15.52 -5.84
N LYS A 119 4.00 16.27 -4.79
CA LYS A 119 3.87 15.80 -3.40
C LYS A 119 2.41 15.55 -3.02
N ILE A 120 1.51 16.46 -3.42
CA ILE A 120 0.08 16.33 -3.16
C ILE A 120 -0.48 15.15 -3.96
N LEU A 121 -0.09 14.99 -5.24
CA LEU A 121 -0.49 13.84 -6.03
C LEU A 121 -0.03 12.53 -5.38
N ASN A 122 1.23 12.46 -4.93
CA ASN A 122 1.74 11.28 -4.24
C ASN A 122 0.99 11.03 -2.92
N PHE A 123 0.66 12.08 -2.18
CA PHE A 123 -0.13 11.99 -0.94
C PHE A 123 -1.49 11.34 -1.18
N ILE A 124 -2.19 11.72 -2.26
CA ILE A 124 -3.47 11.12 -2.63
C ILE A 124 -3.30 9.62 -2.94
N VAL A 125 -2.29 9.26 -3.73
CA VAL A 125 -2.02 7.85 -4.08
C VAL A 125 -1.72 7.02 -2.83
N ILE A 126 -0.84 7.50 -1.93
CA ILE A 126 -0.52 6.80 -0.67
C ILE A 126 -1.76 6.70 0.23
N THR A 127 -2.65 7.69 0.23
CA THR A 127 -3.89 7.63 0.99
C THR A 127 -4.82 6.53 0.46
N ILE A 128 -4.93 6.40 -0.87
CA ILE A 128 -5.68 5.29 -1.50
C ILE A 128 -5.07 3.93 -1.15
N LEU A 129 -3.74 3.82 -1.20
CA LEU A 129 -3.02 2.61 -0.80
C LEU A 129 -3.32 2.24 0.66
N LEU A 130 -3.36 3.22 1.57
CA LEU A 130 -3.69 2.99 2.98
C LEU A 130 -5.11 2.41 3.14
N VAL A 131 -6.09 2.99 2.44
CA VAL A 131 -7.48 2.50 2.47
C VAL A 131 -7.56 1.07 1.90
N MET A 132 -6.81 0.77 0.85
CA MET A 132 -6.72 -0.59 0.31
C MET A 132 -6.11 -1.58 1.31
N SER A 133 -5.06 -1.19 2.05
CA SER A 133 -4.47 -2.04 3.11
C SER A 133 -5.48 -2.37 4.21
N LEU A 134 -6.30 -1.40 4.62
CA LEU A 134 -7.39 -1.65 5.58
C LEU A 134 -8.46 -2.58 4.99
N TYR A 135 -8.80 -2.42 3.71
CA TYR A 135 -9.72 -3.30 3.02
C TYR A 135 -9.21 -4.75 2.97
N PHE A 136 -7.90 -4.98 2.80
CA PHE A 136 -7.34 -6.34 2.82
C PHE A 136 -7.56 -7.03 4.16
N SER A 137 -7.34 -6.33 5.29
CA SER A 137 -7.63 -6.88 6.63
C SER A 137 -9.08 -7.35 6.75
N TYR A 138 -10.04 -6.51 6.31
CA TYR A 138 -11.46 -6.89 6.29
C TYR A 138 -11.76 -8.06 5.34
N ALA A 139 -11.20 -8.04 4.13
CA ALA A 139 -11.44 -9.09 3.13
C ALA A 139 -10.95 -10.47 3.62
N ILE A 140 -9.84 -10.51 4.34
CA ILE A 140 -9.27 -11.73 4.91
C ILE A 140 -10.18 -12.29 6.01
N GLN A 141 -10.71 -11.43 6.89
CA GLN A 141 -11.68 -11.86 7.91
C GLN A 141 -12.94 -12.46 7.27
N MET A 142 -13.43 -11.86 6.18
CA MET A 142 -14.57 -12.41 5.43
C MET A 142 -14.27 -13.76 4.77
N ILE A 143 -13.04 -13.97 4.28
CA ILE A 143 -12.61 -15.28 3.76
C ILE A 143 -12.56 -16.30 4.90
N GLY A 144 -12.01 -15.92 6.06
CA GLY A 144 -11.95 -16.78 7.25
C GLY A 144 -13.33 -17.20 7.74
N GLN A 145 -14.29 -16.26 7.78
CA GLN A 145 -15.69 -16.56 8.10
C GLN A 145 -16.33 -17.52 7.11
N ARG A 146 -16.13 -17.31 5.80
CA ARG A 146 -16.68 -18.22 4.78
C ARG A 146 -16.10 -19.63 4.88
N ILE A 147 -14.83 -19.76 5.24
CA ILE A 147 -14.23 -21.08 5.50
C ILE A 147 -14.80 -21.69 6.79
N ALA A 148 -15.01 -20.88 7.84
CA ALA A 148 -15.59 -21.31 9.12
C ALA A 148 -17.02 -21.85 8.99
N ASP A 149 -17.90 -21.08 8.34
CA ASP A 149 -19.29 -21.46 8.10
C ASP A 149 -19.39 -22.78 7.32
N LYS A 150 -18.38 -23.06 6.48
CA LYS A 150 -18.31 -24.29 5.69
C LYS A 150 -17.76 -25.45 6.49
N LEU A 151 -16.75 -25.26 7.33
CA LEU A 151 -16.29 -26.31 8.25
C LEU A 151 -17.39 -26.69 9.27
N GLN A 152 -18.20 -25.72 9.71
CA GLN A 152 -19.40 -25.99 10.50
C GLN A 152 -20.40 -26.90 9.78
N SER A 153 -20.56 -26.75 8.45
CA SER A 153 -21.42 -27.64 7.65
C SER A 153 -20.92 -29.09 7.57
N TYR A 154 -19.66 -29.33 7.91
CA TYR A 154 -19.06 -30.67 8.07
C TYR A 154 -18.95 -31.10 9.55
N ALA A 155 -19.75 -30.50 10.45
CA ALA A 155 -19.77 -30.75 11.89
C ALA A 155 -18.48 -30.41 12.66
N LEU A 156 -17.58 -29.60 12.06
CA LEU A 156 -16.41 -29.03 12.73
C LEU A 156 -16.72 -27.60 13.17
N ASN A 157 -17.07 -27.42 14.45
CA ASN A 157 -17.43 -26.12 14.99
C ASN A 157 -16.17 -25.29 15.31
N ILE A 158 -15.61 -24.63 14.29
CA ILE A 158 -14.36 -23.85 14.41
C ILE A 158 -14.67 -22.39 14.10
N ASN A 159 -14.19 -21.48 14.95
CA ASN A 159 -14.45 -20.05 14.81
C ASN A 159 -13.53 -19.41 13.74
N ALA A 160 -13.98 -18.34 13.07
CA ALA A 160 -13.23 -17.68 11.99
C ALA A 160 -11.88 -17.07 12.42
N ASN A 161 -11.70 -16.78 13.70
CA ASN A 161 -10.42 -16.29 14.25
C ASN A 161 -9.46 -17.43 14.58
N GLN A 162 -10.01 -18.63 14.80
CA GLN A 162 -9.21 -19.84 14.83
C GLN A 162 -8.88 -20.28 13.42
N ILE A 163 -9.67 -19.82 12.42
CA ILE A 163 -9.60 -19.71 10.94
C ILE A 163 -8.32 -19.14 10.30
N ILE A 164 -8.28 -17.83 10.34
CA ILE A 164 -7.31 -17.04 9.64
C ILE A 164 -6.85 -15.98 10.61
N VAL A 165 -5.53 -15.90 10.78
CA VAL A 165 -4.92 -14.82 11.53
C VAL A 165 -4.21 -13.93 10.53
N GLU A 166 -4.53 -12.63 10.58
CA GLU A 166 -3.82 -11.63 9.79
C GLU A 166 -2.33 -11.67 10.14
N ALA A 167 -1.47 -11.72 9.13
CA ALA A 167 -0.04 -11.80 9.32
C ALA A 167 0.63 -10.43 9.17
N ASP A 168 1.93 -10.38 9.44
CA ASP A 168 2.68 -9.12 9.61
C ASP A 168 2.67 -8.21 8.38
N ALA A 169 2.42 -8.72 7.17
CA ALA A 169 2.51 -7.93 5.94
C ALA A 169 1.54 -6.73 5.93
N ILE A 170 0.29 -6.94 6.36
CA ILE A 170 -0.72 -5.88 6.34
C ILE A 170 -0.44 -4.85 7.44
N HIS A 171 -0.10 -5.32 8.64
CA HIS A 171 0.30 -4.45 9.74
C HIS A 171 1.50 -3.58 9.39
N ASN A 172 2.54 -4.19 8.80
CA ASN A 172 3.73 -3.46 8.33
C ASN A 172 3.37 -2.42 7.27
N ALA A 173 2.54 -2.78 6.29
CA ALA A 173 2.11 -1.84 5.25
C ALA A 173 1.36 -0.64 5.85
N LEU A 174 0.43 -0.87 6.79
CA LEU A 174 -0.31 0.21 7.44
C LEU A 174 0.64 1.19 8.14
N ILE A 175 1.57 0.68 8.96
CA ILE A 175 2.53 1.50 9.70
C ILE A 175 3.42 2.31 8.73
N LEU A 176 3.94 1.67 7.69
CA LEU A 176 4.83 2.30 6.71
C LEU A 176 4.10 3.35 5.85
N LEU A 177 2.85 3.10 5.46
CA LEU A 177 2.03 4.04 4.69
C LEU A 177 1.62 5.25 5.53
N VAL A 178 1.21 5.05 6.79
CA VAL A 178 0.91 6.16 7.72
C VAL A 178 2.16 7.01 7.95
N SER A 179 3.32 6.37 8.17
CA SER A 179 4.59 7.07 8.33
C SER A 179 4.96 7.88 7.07
N SER A 180 4.72 7.30 5.89
CA SER A 180 4.94 7.97 4.61
C SER A 180 4.04 9.20 4.44
N LEU A 181 2.76 9.11 4.84
CA LEU A 181 1.84 10.26 4.82
C LEU A 181 2.28 11.37 5.77
N ALA A 182 2.66 11.03 7.01
CA ALA A 182 3.15 11.99 7.99
C ALA A 182 4.39 12.74 7.47
N LEU A 183 5.34 12.01 6.88
CA LEU A 183 6.52 12.58 6.24
C LEU A 183 6.16 13.48 5.06
N LEU A 184 5.21 13.08 4.20
CA LEU A 184 4.75 13.93 3.11
C LEU A 184 4.17 15.24 3.62
N ILE A 185 3.34 15.22 4.67
CA ILE A 185 2.79 16.42 5.32
C ILE A 185 3.92 17.33 5.81
N ILE A 186 4.88 16.79 6.56
CA ILE A 186 6.05 17.54 7.04
C ILE A 186 6.81 18.16 5.86
N SER A 187 6.98 17.41 4.76
CA SER A 187 7.68 17.88 3.57
C SER A 187 7.01 19.06 2.85
N LEU A 188 5.70 19.29 3.07
CA LEU A 188 4.97 20.43 2.51
C LEU A 188 5.36 21.74 3.19
N PHE A 189 5.69 21.72 4.48
CA PHE A 189 6.14 22.90 5.23
C PHE A 189 7.53 23.39 4.80
N PHE A 190 8.39 22.49 4.31
CA PHE A 190 9.73 22.80 3.83
C PHE A 190 9.76 23.25 2.35
N ARG A 191 8.83 24.12 1.95
CA ARG A 191 8.71 24.65 0.58
C ARG A 191 9.94 25.49 0.17
N ASN A 192 10.33 25.41 -1.10
CA ASN A 192 11.28 26.38 -1.68
C ASN A 192 10.80 27.81 -1.44
N ARG A 193 11.54 28.55 -0.62
CA ARG A 193 11.31 29.99 -0.40
C ARG A 193 12.10 30.77 -1.45
N TYR A 194 11.48 31.82 -2.00
CA TYR A 194 12.27 32.86 -2.65
C TYR A 194 13.12 33.53 -1.56
N PRO A 195 14.43 33.71 -1.76
CA PRO A 195 15.20 34.53 -0.83
C PRO A 195 14.55 35.91 -0.78
N ARG A 196 14.24 36.38 0.44
CA ARG A 196 13.81 37.77 0.65
C ARG A 196 14.97 38.64 0.20
N LEU A 197 14.76 39.43 -0.84
CA LEU A 197 15.66 40.53 -1.19
C LEU A 197 15.67 41.45 0.05
N ARG A 198 16.80 41.51 0.76
CA ARG A 198 17.10 42.61 1.68
C ARG A 198 17.66 43.75 0.86
#